data_AF-A0A6L5QHV5-F1
#
_entry.id   AF-A0A6L5QHV5-F1
#
_cell.length_a   1.000
_cell.length_b   1.000
_cell.length_c   1.000
_cell.angle_alpha   90.00
_cell.angle_beta   90.00
_cell.angle_gamma   90.00
#
_symmetry.space_group_name_H-M   'P 1'
#
loop_
_entity.id
_entity.type
_entity.pdbx_description
1 polymer ?
#
loop_
_entity_poly.entity_id
_entity_poly.type
_entity_poly.pdbx_seq_one_letter_code
_entity_poly.pdbx_strand_id
1 'polypeptide(L)'
;MPHSSSPLTSRLLTLALLASLAACGDKAAAPAGADNKPNLADAAKPSVMAEQAKETARAALPKGDPRTPASSYTDIDSGNQLMFAYLGIAGMPIDYNEVANSYSRDYASTSDEFKKSDLLKALKVKIDAGVAQAAQQRYVKLEIPGSVEKYDFEKKGFQIDSSIWEKGSYRYFSDNSSYKIGYNNGAAFRYLSVPEEDKARVIEGLRSKYESMRLVVYGYVQDADVSKKVVQAQILKLELVDKKGNVLATQSAE
;
A
#
# COMPACT_ATOMS: atom_id res chain seq x y z
N MET A 1 53.03 -24.44 -32.44
CA MET A 1 54.38 -24.26 -33.01
C MET A 1 54.57 -25.26 -34.14
N PRO A 2 55.23 -24.90 -35.26
CA PRO A 2 55.40 -23.53 -35.78
C PRO A 2 53.99 -23.04 -36.24
N HIS A 3 53.70 -22.33 -37.33
CA HIS A 3 54.46 -21.54 -38.32
C HIS A 3 53.64 -20.27 -38.66
N SER A 4 54.11 -19.44 -39.59
CA SER A 4 53.44 -18.25 -40.11
C SER A 4 53.99 -17.94 -41.50
N SER A 5 53.16 -17.41 -42.41
CA SER A 5 53.61 -16.55 -43.52
C SER A 5 52.45 -15.92 -44.31
N SER A 6 52.34 -14.59 -44.23
CA SER A 6 51.75 -13.75 -45.29
C SER A 6 52.86 -13.25 -46.23
N PRO A 7 52.52 -12.86 -47.47
CA PRO A 7 52.71 -11.45 -47.85
C PRO A 7 51.50 -10.90 -48.64
N LEU A 8 51.05 -9.65 -48.48
CA LEU A 8 51.64 -8.31 -48.68
C LEU A 8 51.65 -7.82 -50.15
N THR A 9 51.25 -6.55 -50.34
CA THR A 9 51.18 -5.74 -51.59
C THR A 9 50.02 -6.09 -52.56
N SER A 10 49.20 -5.13 -53.01
CA SER A 10 49.59 -3.86 -53.64
C SER A 10 48.71 -2.65 -53.26
N ARG A 11 49.25 -1.44 -53.47
CA ARG A 11 48.54 -0.17 -53.28
C ARG A 11 47.76 0.20 -54.54
N LEU A 12 46.59 0.82 -54.38
CA LEU A 12 46.19 1.89 -55.31
C LEU A 12 45.40 2.97 -54.58
N LEU A 13 45.82 4.21 -54.83
CA LEU A 13 45.30 5.42 -54.22
C LEU A 13 44.52 6.16 -55.30
N THR A 14 43.21 6.38 -55.11
CA THR A 14 42.47 7.30 -55.98
C THR A 14 41.49 8.13 -55.16
N LEU A 15 41.65 9.45 -55.29
CA LEU A 15 40.85 10.46 -54.61
C LEU A 15 39.67 10.85 -55.51
N ALA A 16 38.45 10.88 -54.99
CA ALA A 16 37.31 11.49 -55.68
C ALA A 16 36.30 12.04 -54.67
N LEU A 17 36.34 13.36 -54.42
CA LEU A 17 35.21 14.07 -53.83
C LEU A 17 34.13 14.23 -54.90
N LEU A 18 32.92 13.77 -54.61
CA LEU A 18 31.70 14.33 -55.20
C LEU A 18 30.65 14.47 -54.08
N ALA A 19 30.27 15.71 -53.80
CA ALA A 19 29.15 16.02 -52.93
C ALA A 19 27.87 16.10 -53.77
N SER A 20 26.81 15.41 -53.34
CA SER A 20 25.46 15.58 -53.87
C SER A 20 24.46 15.56 -52.73
N LEU A 21 23.73 16.66 -52.56
CA LEU A 21 22.65 16.80 -51.58
C LEU A 21 21.36 16.10 -52.05
N ALA A 22 20.58 15.66 -51.07
CA ALA A 22 19.12 15.47 -51.08
C ALA A 22 18.47 14.45 -52.05
N ALA A 23 17.94 13.36 -51.46
CA ALA A 23 16.54 12.91 -51.64
C ALA A 23 16.15 11.89 -50.55
N CYS A 24 14.84 11.74 -50.31
CA CYS A 24 14.25 10.88 -49.26
C CYS A 24 14.53 9.38 -49.44
N GLY A 25 14.57 8.61 -48.34
CA GLY A 25 14.59 7.14 -48.43
C GLY A 25 14.81 6.39 -47.12
N ASP A 26 13.74 6.21 -46.35
CA ASP A 26 13.54 5.19 -45.31
C ASP A 26 14.42 5.09 -44.04
N LYS A 27 13.83 4.44 -43.04
CA LYS A 27 14.13 4.61 -41.61
C LYS A 27 14.76 3.35 -41.00
N ALA A 28 16.09 3.24 -41.08
CA ALA A 28 16.83 2.20 -40.36
C ALA A 28 16.77 2.44 -38.85
N ALA A 29 16.17 1.50 -38.10
CA ALA A 29 16.08 1.58 -36.65
C ALA A 29 17.43 1.21 -35.98
N ALA A 30 17.97 2.13 -35.19
CA ALA A 30 19.04 1.82 -34.24
C ALA A 30 18.44 1.23 -32.94
N PRO A 31 19.12 0.27 -32.27
CA PRO A 31 18.57 -0.41 -31.10
C PRO A 31 18.57 0.49 -29.87
N ALA A 32 17.38 0.79 -29.34
CA ALA A 32 17.21 1.50 -28.07
C ALA A 32 17.38 0.55 -26.86
N GLY A 33 18.63 0.13 -26.62
CA GLY A 33 19.03 -0.54 -25.38
C GLY A 33 19.52 0.48 -24.35
N ALA A 34 18.62 1.27 -23.78
CA ALA A 34 18.96 2.23 -22.73
C ALA A 34 18.89 1.56 -21.35
N ASP A 35 20.05 1.38 -20.71
CA ASP A 35 20.15 1.03 -19.29
C ASP A 35 19.44 2.09 -18.44
N ASN A 36 18.28 1.75 -17.86
CA ASN A 36 17.57 2.58 -16.88
C ASN A 36 18.26 2.54 -15.51
N LYS A 37 19.52 3.00 -15.44
CA LYS A 37 20.17 3.37 -14.18
C LYS A 37 19.78 4.80 -13.82
N PRO A 38 19.22 5.06 -12.62
CA PRO A 38 18.90 6.43 -12.19
C PRO A 38 20.14 7.31 -12.27
N ASN A 39 20.05 8.44 -12.98
CA ASN A 39 21.16 9.39 -13.09
C ASN A 39 20.90 10.66 -12.25
N LEU A 40 21.95 11.46 -12.02
CA LEU A 40 21.84 12.65 -11.16
C LEU A 40 20.90 13.74 -11.72
N ALA A 41 20.65 13.78 -13.04
CA ALA A 41 19.69 14.71 -13.62
C ALA A 41 18.23 14.27 -13.39
N ASP A 42 17.97 12.97 -13.16
CA ASP A 42 16.65 12.50 -12.75
C ASP A 42 16.32 12.90 -11.31
N ALA A 43 17.31 12.87 -10.41
CA ALA A 43 17.15 13.30 -9.01
C ALA A 43 16.75 14.77 -8.86
N ALA A 44 17.10 15.63 -9.83
CA ALA A 44 16.76 17.04 -9.82
C ALA A 44 15.32 17.35 -10.33
N LYS A 45 14.57 16.35 -10.81
CA LYS A 45 13.21 16.56 -11.32
C LYS A 45 12.26 16.93 -10.18
N PRO A 46 11.38 17.94 -10.32
CA PRO A 46 10.46 18.36 -9.26
C PRO A 46 9.57 17.23 -8.72
N SER A 47 9.18 16.28 -9.57
CA SER A 47 8.41 15.08 -9.16
C SER A 47 9.22 14.11 -8.30
N VAL A 48 10.51 13.95 -8.57
CA VAL A 48 11.41 13.08 -7.79
C VAL A 48 11.73 13.72 -6.45
N MET A 49 12.06 15.02 -6.43
CA MET A 49 12.24 15.77 -5.18
C MET A 49 10.97 15.76 -4.31
N ALA A 50 9.78 15.92 -4.91
CA ALA A 50 8.52 15.88 -4.18
C ALA A 50 8.17 14.49 -3.62
N GLU A 51 8.60 13.40 -4.26
CA GLU A 51 8.44 12.06 -3.72
C GLU A 51 9.47 11.78 -2.61
N GLN A 52 10.74 12.16 -2.79
CA GLN A 52 11.78 12.07 -1.75
C GLN A 52 11.42 12.86 -0.49
N ALA A 53 10.80 14.05 -0.64
CA ALA A 53 10.29 14.82 0.48
C ALA A 53 9.17 14.08 1.23
N LYS A 54 8.27 13.39 0.51
CA LYS A 54 7.21 12.55 1.11
C LYS A 54 7.77 11.30 1.79
N GLU A 55 8.78 10.65 1.22
CA GLU A 55 9.47 9.52 1.84
C GLU A 55 10.21 9.94 3.12
N THR A 56 10.86 11.10 3.10
CA THR A 56 11.53 11.68 4.28
C THR A 56 10.52 12.02 5.37
N ALA A 57 9.38 12.63 5.02
CA ALA A 57 8.28 12.90 5.95
C ALA A 57 7.70 11.60 6.55
N ARG A 58 7.51 10.55 5.73
CA ARG A 58 7.07 9.22 6.19
C ARG A 58 8.07 8.56 7.13
N ALA A 59 9.36 8.72 6.88
CA ALA A 59 10.41 8.16 7.74
C ALA A 59 10.43 8.80 9.14
N ALA A 60 9.96 10.05 9.26
CA ALA A 60 9.82 10.79 10.51
C ALA A 60 8.50 10.52 11.27
N LEU A 61 7.56 9.76 10.69
CA LEU A 61 6.31 9.41 11.37
C LEU A 61 6.57 8.49 12.59
N PRO A 62 5.76 8.59 13.66
CA PRO A 62 5.82 7.64 14.78
C PRO A 62 5.68 6.20 14.28
N LYS A 63 6.56 5.31 14.74
CA LYS A 63 6.57 3.89 14.36
C LYS A 63 6.03 3.02 15.49
N GLY A 64 5.30 1.97 15.15
CA GLY A 64 4.89 0.93 16.10
C GLY A 64 6.01 -0.08 16.34
N ASP A 65 6.00 -0.75 17.49
CA ASP A 65 6.91 -1.87 17.78
C ASP A 65 6.33 -3.18 17.21
N PRO A 66 7.01 -3.87 16.26
CA PRO A 66 6.54 -5.14 15.71
C PRO A 66 6.37 -6.27 16.75
N ARG A 67 6.99 -6.13 17.93
CA ARG A 67 6.92 -7.09 19.05
C ARG A 67 5.74 -6.85 19.98
N THR A 68 4.90 -5.85 19.68
CA THR A 68 3.68 -5.56 20.44
C THR A 68 2.79 -6.81 20.53
N PRO A 69 2.35 -7.26 21.72
CA PRO A 69 1.53 -8.45 21.87
C PRO A 69 0.20 -8.37 21.11
N ALA A 70 -0.29 -9.50 20.59
CA ALA A 70 -1.54 -9.54 19.81
C ALA A 70 -2.77 -9.03 20.59
N SER A 71 -2.75 -9.11 21.92
CA SER A 71 -3.81 -8.60 22.82
C SER A 71 -3.82 -7.07 22.97
N SER A 72 -2.78 -6.36 22.49
CA SER A 72 -2.70 -4.90 22.55
C SER A 72 -3.29 -4.20 21.31
N TYR A 73 -3.82 -4.96 20.34
CA TYR A 73 -4.41 -4.43 19.11
C TYR A 73 -5.93 -4.39 19.20
N THR A 74 -6.52 -3.23 18.95
CA THR A 74 -7.97 -3.06 18.82
C THR A 74 -8.45 -3.57 17.47
N ASP A 75 -9.54 -4.35 17.45
CA ASP A 75 -10.20 -4.77 16.21
C ASP A 75 -10.77 -3.56 15.44
N ILE A 76 -10.58 -3.57 14.12
CA ILE A 76 -11.23 -2.65 13.19
C ILE A 76 -12.19 -3.47 12.33
N ASP A 77 -13.48 -3.34 12.62
CA ASP A 77 -14.61 -3.99 11.96
C ASP A 77 -15.66 -2.97 11.42
N SER A 78 -15.44 -1.67 11.66
CA SER A 78 -16.36 -0.57 11.34
C SER A 78 -15.64 0.64 10.75
N GLY A 79 -16.28 1.26 9.75
CA GLY A 79 -15.84 2.53 9.16
C GLY A 79 -15.92 3.70 10.14
N ASN A 80 -16.72 3.57 11.20
CA ASN A 80 -16.79 4.55 12.27
C ASN A 80 -15.56 4.50 13.20
N GLN A 81 -14.91 3.33 13.37
CA GLN A 81 -13.60 3.27 14.03
C GLN A 81 -12.53 3.96 13.18
N LEU A 82 -12.56 3.77 11.85
CA LEU A 82 -11.69 4.51 10.92
C LEU A 82 -11.94 6.02 10.96
N MET A 83 -13.21 6.44 11.10
CA MET A 83 -13.58 7.85 11.31
C MET A 83 -12.97 8.42 12.58
N PHE A 84 -13.09 7.71 13.72
CA PHE A 84 -12.52 8.17 14.99
C PHE A 84 -10.98 8.23 14.94
N ALA A 85 -10.34 7.22 14.35
CA ALA A 85 -8.88 7.22 14.13
C ALA A 85 -8.44 8.36 13.21
N TYR A 86 -9.17 8.63 12.12
CA TYR A 86 -8.91 9.76 11.24
C TYR A 86 -9.00 11.10 11.97
N LEU A 87 -10.10 11.36 12.67
CA LEU A 87 -10.31 12.62 13.38
C LEU A 87 -9.28 12.83 14.50
N GLY A 88 -8.88 11.76 15.21
CA GLY A 88 -7.87 11.83 16.28
C GLY A 88 -6.44 12.03 15.79
N ILE A 89 -6.14 11.71 14.53
CA ILE A 89 -4.79 11.78 13.95
C ILE A 89 -4.61 12.98 13.01
N ALA A 90 -5.66 13.39 12.30
CA ALA A 90 -5.62 14.52 11.37
C ALA A 90 -5.35 15.87 12.05
N GLY A 91 -5.62 16.00 13.36
CA GLY A 91 -5.39 17.23 14.12
C GLY A 91 -6.23 18.44 13.70
N MET A 92 -7.25 18.23 12.85
CA MET A 92 -8.13 19.28 12.34
C MET A 92 -9.35 19.49 13.27
N PRO A 93 -9.94 20.70 13.30
CA PRO A 93 -11.24 20.92 13.95
C PRO A 93 -12.31 19.98 13.38
N ILE A 94 -13.14 19.41 14.26
CA ILE A 94 -14.21 18.49 13.89
C ILE A 94 -15.43 19.26 13.40
N ASP A 95 -15.82 19.11 12.13
CA ASP A 95 -17.17 19.48 11.69
C ASP A 95 -18.16 18.41 12.17
N TYR A 96 -18.75 18.65 13.33
CA TYR A 96 -19.72 17.72 13.91
C TYR A 96 -20.98 17.53 13.07
N ASN A 97 -21.36 18.47 12.20
CA ASN A 97 -22.53 18.27 11.33
C ASN A 97 -22.17 17.30 10.20
N GLU A 98 -21.02 17.48 9.54
CA GLU A 98 -20.54 16.54 8.53
C GLU A 98 -20.31 15.14 9.12
N VAL A 99 -19.62 15.07 10.27
CA VAL A 99 -19.34 13.82 10.96
C VAL A 99 -20.63 13.13 11.41
N ALA A 100 -21.58 13.85 12.04
CA ALA A 100 -22.86 13.27 12.45
C ALA A 100 -23.71 12.78 11.27
N ASN A 101 -23.68 13.45 10.11
CA ASN A 101 -24.33 12.98 8.89
C ASN A 101 -23.74 11.64 8.40
N SER A 102 -22.41 11.46 8.50
CA SER A 102 -21.77 10.19 8.14
C SER A 102 -21.95 9.08 9.18
N TYR A 103 -22.05 9.46 10.47
CA TYR A 103 -22.06 8.53 11.60
C TYR A 103 -23.46 8.04 11.99
N SER A 104 -24.50 8.85 11.77
CA SER A 104 -25.87 8.55 12.24
C SER A 104 -26.90 8.75 11.13
N ARG A 105 -27.52 7.63 10.72
CA ARG A 105 -28.64 7.62 9.77
C ARG A 105 -29.83 8.45 10.25
N ASP A 106 -30.12 8.46 11.55
CA ASP A 106 -31.21 9.25 12.14
C ASP A 106 -30.97 10.75 12.02
N TYR A 107 -29.73 11.19 12.25
CA TYR A 107 -29.33 12.59 12.08
C TYR A 107 -29.34 13.00 10.59
N ALA A 108 -28.86 12.12 9.71
CA ALA A 108 -28.81 12.37 8.27
C ALA A 108 -30.19 12.39 7.59
N SER A 109 -31.17 11.64 8.11
CA SER A 109 -32.51 11.48 7.52
C SER A 109 -33.59 12.38 8.11
N THR A 110 -33.31 13.11 9.20
CA THR A 110 -34.30 13.98 9.83
C THR A 110 -34.24 15.42 9.30
N SER A 111 -35.43 15.96 8.99
CA SER A 111 -35.66 17.36 8.63
C SER A 111 -36.27 18.20 9.77
N ASP A 112 -36.44 17.60 10.96
CA ASP A 112 -36.84 18.31 12.17
C ASP A 112 -35.59 18.90 12.84
N GLU A 113 -35.41 20.21 12.76
CA GLU A 113 -34.22 20.90 13.25
C GLU A 113 -34.09 20.87 14.79
N PHE A 114 -35.19 20.73 15.54
CA PHE A 114 -35.12 20.53 17.00
C PHE A 114 -34.58 19.14 17.31
N LYS A 115 -35.16 18.10 16.69
CA LYS A 115 -34.67 16.73 16.81
C LYS A 115 -33.22 16.61 16.33
N LYS A 116 -32.85 17.28 15.25
CA LYS A 116 -31.48 17.31 14.71
C LYS A 116 -30.50 17.96 15.67
N SER A 117 -30.87 19.08 16.29
CA SER A 117 -30.11 19.75 17.35
C SER A 117 -29.87 18.82 18.54
N ASP A 118 -30.89 18.11 19.01
CA ASP A 118 -30.77 17.21 20.16
C ASP A 118 -29.98 15.94 19.85
N LEU A 119 -30.16 15.35 18.66
CA LEU A 119 -29.30 14.29 18.15
C LEU A 119 -27.84 14.75 18.07
N LEU A 120 -27.55 15.96 17.57
CA LEU A 120 -26.19 16.49 17.47
C LEU A 120 -25.51 16.60 18.84
N LYS A 121 -26.23 17.08 19.87
CA LYS A 121 -25.71 17.16 21.25
C LYS A 121 -25.31 15.78 21.77
N ALA A 122 -26.15 14.78 21.57
CA ALA A 122 -25.86 13.39 21.99
C ALA A 122 -24.74 12.74 21.16
N LEU A 123 -24.68 13.00 19.86
CA LEU A 123 -23.66 12.46 18.96
C LEU A 123 -22.28 13.07 19.21
N LYS A 124 -22.19 14.38 19.53
CA LYS A 124 -20.95 15.05 19.92
C LYS A 124 -20.20 14.30 21.01
N VAL A 125 -20.86 13.99 22.13
CA VAL A 125 -20.27 13.24 23.25
C VAL A 125 -19.72 11.87 22.82
N LYS A 126 -20.44 11.17 21.92
CA LYS A 126 -19.99 9.86 21.39
C LYS A 126 -18.81 10.00 20.43
N ILE A 127 -18.81 11.03 19.58
CA ILE A 127 -17.73 11.34 18.65
C ILE A 127 -16.47 11.68 19.45
N ASP A 128 -16.56 12.59 20.42
CA ASP A 128 -15.43 13.02 21.26
C ASP A 128 -14.81 11.86 22.03
N ALA A 129 -15.63 11.00 22.63
CA ALA A 129 -15.17 9.80 23.33
C ALA A 129 -14.48 8.80 22.37
N GLY A 130 -15.07 8.54 21.20
CA GLY A 130 -14.49 7.66 20.18
C GLY A 130 -13.15 8.19 19.64
N VAL A 131 -13.07 9.49 19.35
CA VAL A 131 -11.86 10.18 18.90
C VAL A 131 -10.77 10.13 19.97
N ALA A 132 -11.10 10.43 21.22
CA ALA A 132 -10.14 10.36 22.34
C ALA A 132 -9.60 8.94 22.56
N GLN A 133 -10.46 7.92 22.46
CA GLN A 133 -10.05 6.51 22.54
C GLN A 133 -9.14 6.14 21.36
N ALA A 134 -9.52 6.47 20.13
CA ALA A 134 -8.76 6.09 18.93
C ALA A 134 -7.39 6.79 18.84
N ALA A 135 -7.27 8.02 19.36
CA ALA A 135 -6.00 8.72 19.47
C ALA A 135 -5.00 8.01 20.42
N GLN A 136 -5.50 7.29 21.43
CA GLN A 136 -4.71 6.48 22.35
C GLN A 136 -4.45 5.07 21.80
N GLN A 137 -5.46 4.45 21.17
CA GLN A 137 -5.41 3.07 20.66
C GLN A 137 -4.94 3.02 19.20
N ARG A 138 -3.66 3.34 18.98
CA ARG A 138 -3.05 3.37 17.64
C ARG A 138 -2.65 2.01 17.08
N TYR A 139 -2.57 0.97 17.93
CA TYR A 139 -2.37 -0.42 17.49
C TYR A 139 -3.70 -1.04 17.10
N VAL A 140 -3.83 -1.40 15.81
CA VAL A 140 -5.08 -1.87 15.20
C VAL A 140 -4.88 -3.20 14.47
N LYS A 141 -5.89 -4.07 14.50
CA LYS A 141 -5.92 -5.30 13.68
C LYS A 141 -7.14 -5.30 12.78
N LEU A 142 -6.94 -5.68 11.52
CA LEU A 142 -7.97 -5.77 10.49
C LEU A 142 -8.01 -7.18 9.92
N GLU A 143 -9.17 -7.83 9.95
CA GLU A 143 -9.37 -9.10 9.23
C GLU A 143 -9.82 -8.86 7.78
N ILE A 144 -9.29 -9.66 6.87
CA ILE A 144 -9.51 -9.57 5.44
C ILE A 144 -9.87 -10.96 4.92
N PRO A 145 -11.00 -11.18 4.24
CA PRO A 145 -11.31 -12.47 3.63
C PRO A 145 -10.55 -12.67 2.31
N GLY A 146 -10.30 -13.93 1.92
CA GLY A 146 -9.95 -14.30 0.53
C GLY A 146 -8.60 -13.79 0.03
N SER A 147 -7.60 -13.75 0.90
CA SER A 147 -6.52 -12.74 0.82
C SER A 147 -5.24 -13.13 0.09
N VAL A 148 -5.17 -14.34 -0.51
CA VAL A 148 -3.95 -14.88 -1.12
C VAL A 148 -4.21 -15.47 -2.50
N GLU A 149 -3.37 -15.08 -3.46
CA GLU A 149 -3.29 -15.64 -4.80
C GLU A 149 -2.63 -17.02 -4.81
N LYS A 150 -2.43 -17.61 -6.01
CA LYS A 150 -1.65 -18.84 -6.18
C LYS A 150 -0.21 -18.72 -5.63
N TYR A 151 0.35 -19.84 -5.19
CA TYR A 151 1.76 -19.89 -4.80
C TYR A 151 2.70 -19.49 -5.96
N ASP A 152 3.68 -18.65 -5.66
CA ASP A 152 4.74 -18.22 -6.56
C ASP A 152 6.05 -18.90 -6.16
N PHE A 153 6.57 -19.77 -7.03
CA PHE A 153 7.78 -20.55 -6.78
C PHE A 153 9.07 -19.71 -6.80
N GLU A 154 9.09 -18.58 -7.51
CA GLU A 154 10.25 -17.68 -7.54
C GLU A 154 10.29 -16.81 -6.28
N LYS A 155 9.13 -16.34 -5.81
CA LYS A 155 9.00 -15.54 -4.58
C LYS A 155 8.88 -16.38 -3.31
N LYS A 156 8.69 -17.70 -3.45
CA LYS A 156 8.45 -18.65 -2.35
C LYS A 156 7.38 -18.18 -1.37
N GLY A 157 6.22 -17.80 -1.91
CA GLY A 157 5.15 -17.21 -1.13
C GLY A 157 3.89 -16.99 -1.96
N PHE A 158 2.91 -16.33 -1.33
CA PHE A 158 1.63 -16.02 -1.95
C PHE A 158 1.51 -14.51 -2.11
N GLN A 159 1.14 -14.03 -3.29
CA GLN A 159 0.82 -12.61 -3.45
C GLN A 159 -0.47 -12.31 -2.67
N ILE A 160 -0.51 -11.21 -1.91
CA ILE A 160 -1.70 -10.80 -1.15
C ILE A 160 -2.55 -9.77 -1.91
N ASP A 161 -3.78 -9.55 -1.43
CA ASP A 161 -4.72 -8.52 -1.92
C ASP A 161 -4.03 -7.14 -2.13
N SER A 162 -4.24 -6.51 -3.30
CA SER A 162 -3.54 -5.27 -3.67
C SER A 162 -3.91 -4.07 -2.81
N SER A 163 -5.06 -4.08 -2.13
CA SER A 163 -5.45 -3.05 -1.16
C SER A 163 -4.52 -2.91 0.05
N ILE A 164 -3.56 -3.84 0.21
CA ILE A 164 -2.55 -3.83 1.27
C ILE A 164 -1.21 -3.28 0.81
N TRP A 165 -0.80 -3.53 -0.43
CA TRP A 165 0.56 -3.24 -0.90
C TRP A 165 0.65 -2.22 -2.04
N GLU A 166 -0.44 -1.95 -2.75
CA GLU A 166 -0.45 -1.04 -3.88
C GLU A 166 -0.47 0.43 -3.41
N LYS A 167 0.40 1.27 -3.98
CA LYS A 167 0.59 2.66 -3.53
C LYS A 167 -0.70 3.48 -3.73
N GLY A 168 -1.28 3.92 -2.63
CA GLY A 168 -2.50 4.74 -2.62
C GLY A 168 -3.80 3.94 -2.69
N SER A 169 -3.71 2.61 -2.66
CA SER A 169 -4.87 1.75 -2.39
C SER A 169 -5.38 1.94 -0.95
N TYR A 170 -6.61 1.50 -0.71
CA TYR A 170 -7.26 1.63 0.59
C TYR A 170 -8.36 0.56 0.77
N ARG A 171 -8.75 0.33 2.02
CA ARG A 171 -9.96 -0.41 2.39
C ARG A 171 -10.94 0.50 3.13
N TYR A 172 -12.22 0.16 3.07
CA TYR A 172 -13.32 0.87 3.72
C TYR A 172 -14.39 -0.14 4.16
N PHE A 173 -15.32 0.29 5.00
CA PHE A 173 -16.45 -0.52 5.47
C PHE A 173 -17.78 0.05 4.96
N SER A 174 -18.81 -0.79 4.87
CA SER A 174 -20.12 -0.41 4.32
C SER A 174 -20.96 0.45 5.26
N ASP A 175 -20.70 0.41 6.58
CA ASP A 175 -21.40 1.21 7.58
C ASP A 175 -20.99 2.69 7.52
N ASN A 176 -19.73 2.99 7.18
CA ASN A 176 -19.25 4.33 6.86
C ASN A 176 -18.07 4.29 5.88
N SER A 177 -18.38 4.27 4.58
CA SER A 177 -17.39 4.18 3.49
C SER A 177 -16.62 5.49 3.21
N SER A 178 -16.98 6.58 3.88
CA SER A 178 -16.31 7.88 3.75
C SER A 178 -14.87 7.80 4.25
N TYR A 179 -14.65 7.05 5.33
CA TYR A 179 -13.36 6.89 6.00
C TYR A 179 -12.73 5.54 5.65
N LYS A 180 -11.41 5.56 5.50
CA LYS A 180 -10.66 4.48 4.82
C LYS A 180 -9.33 4.25 5.52
N ILE A 181 -8.73 3.08 5.30
CA ILE A 181 -7.39 2.74 5.79
C ILE A 181 -6.49 2.38 4.60
N GLY A 182 -5.26 2.89 4.61
CA GLY A 182 -4.18 2.55 3.69
C GLY A 182 -2.88 2.28 4.45
N TYR A 183 -1.85 1.82 3.74
CA TYR A 183 -0.61 1.35 4.37
C TYR A 183 0.64 2.03 3.80
N ASN A 184 1.45 2.61 4.68
CA ASN A 184 2.66 3.36 4.29
C ASN A 184 3.82 2.45 3.82
N ASN A 185 3.94 1.25 4.40
CA ASN A 185 4.98 0.25 4.10
C ASN A 185 4.44 -0.98 3.37
N GLY A 186 3.21 -0.91 2.83
CA GLY A 186 2.51 -2.03 2.22
C GLY A 186 3.32 -2.78 1.14
N ALA A 187 4.14 -2.06 0.36
CA ALA A 187 4.95 -2.65 -0.70
C ALA A 187 5.89 -3.78 -0.23
N ALA A 188 6.39 -3.72 1.01
CA ALA A 188 7.21 -4.78 1.61
C ALA A 188 6.44 -6.08 1.91
N PHE A 189 5.11 -6.01 1.94
CA PHE A 189 4.21 -7.11 2.24
C PHE A 189 3.46 -7.64 1.01
N ARG A 190 3.83 -7.23 -0.21
CA ARG A 190 3.17 -7.67 -1.46
C ARG A 190 3.06 -9.19 -1.59
N TYR A 191 4.06 -9.91 -1.08
CA TYR A 191 4.04 -11.36 -0.95
C TYR A 191 4.11 -11.74 0.53
N LEU A 192 3.23 -12.65 0.94
CA LEU A 192 3.36 -13.40 2.18
C LEU A 192 4.40 -14.50 1.95
N SER A 193 5.58 -14.35 2.53
CA SER A 193 6.70 -15.29 2.42
C SER A 193 6.37 -16.59 3.16
N VAL A 194 6.43 -17.72 2.44
CA VAL A 194 6.23 -19.08 2.98
C VAL A 194 7.28 -20.02 2.37
N PRO A 195 8.55 -19.92 2.79
CA PRO A 195 9.65 -20.68 2.17
C PRO A 195 9.64 -22.18 2.50
N GLU A 196 8.83 -22.58 3.48
CA GLU A 196 8.66 -23.95 3.93
C GLU A 196 7.60 -24.65 3.06
N GLU A 197 8.04 -25.56 2.17
CA GLU A 197 7.16 -26.17 1.17
C GLU A 197 5.93 -26.88 1.77
N ASP A 198 6.06 -27.53 2.92
CA ASP A 198 4.92 -28.23 3.54
C ASP A 198 3.80 -27.26 3.96
N LYS A 199 4.16 -26.08 4.50
CA LYS A 199 3.20 -25.02 4.80
C LYS A 199 2.60 -24.44 3.51
N ALA A 200 3.42 -24.21 2.49
CA ALA A 200 2.94 -23.74 1.19
C ALA A 200 1.95 -24.73 0.54
N ARG A 201 2.21 -26.04 0.63
CA ARG A 201 1.30 -27.10 0.14
C ARG A 201 -0.03 -27.12 0.89
N VAL A 202 -0.03 -26.87 2.21
CA VAL A 202 -1.28 -26.74 3.00
C VAL A 202 -2.08 -25.52 2.53
N ILE A 203 -1.46 -24.35 2.41
CA ILE A 203 -2.13 -23.10 2.01
C ILE A 203 -2.66 -23.20 0.58
N GLU A 204 -1.85 -23.67 -0.38
CA GLU A 204 -2.27 -23.88 -1.77
C GLU A 204 -3.38 -24.95 -1.88
N GLY A 205 -3.35 -25.99 -1.03
CA GLY A 205 -4.38 -27.02 -0.93
C GLY A 205 -5.71 -26.54 -0.34
N LEU A 206 -5.70 -25.49 0.48
CA LEU A 206 -6.91 -24.78 0.93
C LEU A 206 -7.41 -23.83 -0.16
N ARG A 207 -6.51 -23.00 -0.71
CA ARG A 207 -6.79 -22.01 -1.76
C ARG A 207 -7.41 -22.65 -3.01
N SER A 208 -6.85 -23.74 -3.51
CA SER A 208 -7.34 -24.48 -4.69
C SER A 208 -8.71 -25.13 -4.50
N LYS A 209 -9.17 -25.29 -3.25
CA LYS A 209 -10.50 -25.80 -2.89
C LYS A 209 -11.49 -24.70 -2.52
N TYR A 210 -11.09 -23.42 -2.64
CA TYR A 210 -11.85 -22.26 -2.18
C TYR A 210 -12.23 -22.33 -0.69
N GLU A 211 -11.39 -22.98 0.12
CA GLU A 211 -11.55 -23.00 1.58
C GLU A 211 -11.31 -21.59 2.15
N SER A 212 -12.16 -21.19 3.09
CA SER A 212 -12.10 -19.83 3.65
C SER A 212 -10.82 -19.64 4.47
N MET A 213 -10.05 -18.62 4.10
CA MET A 213 -8.87 -18.11 4.79
C MET A 213 -9.01 -16.60 4.96
N ARG A 214 -8.39 -16.06 6.01
CA ARG A 214 -8.35 -14.63 6.29
C ARG A 214 -6.92 -14.16 6.52
N LEU A 215 -6.58 -12.99 6.01
CA LEU A 215 -5.37 -12.27 6.39
C LEU A 215 -5.71 -11.31 7.53
N VAL A 216 -5.00 -11.46 8.65
CA VAL A 216 -5.06 -10.54 9.79
C VAL A 216 -3.91 -9.56 9.64
N VAL A 217 -4.23 -8.30 9.38
CA VAL A 217 -3.26 -7.21 9.23
C VAL A 217 -3.15 -6.47 10.56
N TYR A 218 -2.03 -6.66 11.25
CA TYR A 218 -1.67 -5.92 12.45
C TYR A 218 -0.89 -4.68 12.04
N GLY A 219 -1.35 -3.51 12.47
CA GLY A 219 -0.72 -2.25 12.13
C GLY A 219 -0.72 -1.22 13.25
N TYR A 220 0.09 -0.19 13.05
CA TYR A 220 0.13 1.01 13.89
C TYR A 220 -0.28 2.22 13.06
N VAL A 221 -1.37 2.88 13.45
CA VAL A 221 -1.85 4.11 12.81
C VAL A 221 -0.81 5.22 12.98
N GLN A 222 -0.31 5.78 11.87
CA GLN A 222 0.77 6.78 11.86
C GLN A 222 0.27 8.20 11.59
N ASP A 223 -0.59 8.35 10.59
CA ASP A 223 -0.88 9.63 9.91
C ASP A 223 -2.26 9.59 9.23
N ALA A 224 -2.73 10.72 8.68
CA ALA A 224 -4.01 10.84 7.98
C ALA A 224 -3.89 11.68 6.69
N ASP A 225 -4.26 11.10 5.54
CA ASP A 225 -4.48 11.88 4.31
C ASP A 225 -5.81 12.63 4.41
N VAL A 226 -5.70 13.89 4.86
CA VAL A 226 -6.84 14.81 5.06
C VAL A 226 -7.63 15.09 3.77
N SER A 227 -7.00 14.93 2.60
CA SER A 227 -7.67 15.15 1.31
C SER A 227 -8.56 13.99 0.87
N LYS A 228 -8.34 12.78 1.41
CA LYS A 228 -9.04 11.55 1.01
C LYS A 228 -9.81 10.84 2.14
N LYS A 229 -9.68 11.34 3.37
CA LYS A 229 -10.17 10.70 4.60
C LYS A 229 -9.61 9.28 4.77
N VAL A 230 -8.30 9.13 4.52
CA VAL A 230 -7.57 7.85 4.63
C VAL A 230 -6.62 7.90 5.82
N VAL A 231 -6.83 7.04 6.80
CA VAL A 231 -5.86 6.75 7.86
C VAL A 231 -4.71 5.94 7.26
N GLN A 232 -3.47 6.36 7.49
CA GLN A 232 -2.27 5.65 7.05
C GLN A 232 -1.67 4.87 8.20
N ALA A 233 -1.53 3.55 8.04
CA ALA A 233 -0.92 2.65 9.01
C ALA A 233 0.42 2.09 8.54
N GLN A 234 1.31 1.81 9.49
CA GLN A 234 2.45 0.92 9.30
C GLN A 234 1.98 -0.50 9.57
N ILE A 235 2.10 -1.42 8.61
CA ILE A 235 1.96 -2.86 8.85
C ILE A 235 3.13 -3.30 9.74
N LEU A 236 2.81 -3.97 10.84
CA LEU A 236 3.75 -4.53 11.81
C LEU A 236 3.86 -6.05 11.68
N LYS A 237 2.73 -6.71 11.39
CA LYS A 237 2.66 -8.16 11.22
C LYS A 237 1.46 -8.54 10.35
N LEU A 238 1.64 -9.58 9.55
CA LEU A 238 0.58 -10.30 8.85
C LEU A 238 0.48 -11.72 9.41
N GLU A 239 -0.74 -12.21 9.58
CA GLU A 239 -1.03 -13.63 9.81
C GLU A 239 -2.07 -14.11 8.79
N LEU A 240 -1.81 -15.22 8.13
CA LEU A 240 -2.83 -15.93 7.35
C LEU A 240 -3.43 -17.00 8.25
N VAL A 241 -4.75 -16.95 8.45
CA VAL A 241 -5.49 -17.89 9.30
C VAL A 241 -6.53 -18.68 8.52
N ASP A 242 -6.79 -19.92 8.93
CA ASP A 242 -7.87 -20.75 8.37
C ASP A 242 -9.26 -20.34 8.92
N LYS A 243 -10.31 -21.00 8.42
CA LYS A 243 -11.70 -20.83 8.90
C LYS A 243 -11.92 -21.16 10.39
N LYS A 244 -11.00 -21.86 11.05
CA LYS A 244 -11.03 -22.19 12.49
C LYS A 244 -10.22 -21.21 13.34
N GLY A 245 -9.44 -20.32 12.71
CA GLY A 245 -8.52 -19.39 13.39
C GLY A 245 -7.11 -19.95 13.62
N ASN A 246 -6.74 -21.09 13.02
CA ASN A 246 -5.37 -21.60 13.08
C ASN A 246 -4.47 -20.73 12.20
N VAL A 247 -3.33 -20.28 12.74
CA VAL A 247 -2.31 -19.55 11.97
C VAL A 247 -1.58 -20.52 11.03
N LEU A 248 -1.66 -20.23 9.73
CA LEU A 248 -1.02 -21.00 8.65
C LEU A 248 0.37 -20.43 8.31
N ALA A 249 0.52 -19.10 8.35
CA ALA A 249 1.76 -18.39 8.10
C ALA A 249 1.75 -17.02 8.80
N THR A 250 2.94 -16.51 9.12
CA THR A 250 3.16 -15.22 9.78
C THR A 250 4.33 -14.50 9.14
N GLN A 251 4.22 -13.18 8.95
CA GLN A 251 5.31 -12.32 8.48
C GLN A 251 5.29 -11.00 9.26
N SER A 252 6.39 -10.66 9.92
CA SER A 252 6.54 -9.39 10.64
C SER A 252 7.29 -8.35 9.80
N ALA A 253 7.14 -7.08 10.18
CA ALA A 253 8.09 -6.04 9.79
C ALA A 253 9.45 -6.27 10.47
N GLU A 254 10.52 -5.87 9.78
CA GLU A 254 11.89 -5.79 10.32
C GLU A 254 12.08 -4.60 11.27
#